data_AF-A0A6G3X8H3-F1
#
_entry.id   AF-A0A6G3X8H3-F1
#
_cell.length_a   1.000
_cell.length_b   1.000
_cell.length_c   1.000
_cell.angle_alpha   90.00
_cell.angle_beta   90.00
_cell.angle_gamma   90.00
#
_symmetry.space_group_name_H-M   'P 1'
#
loop_
_entity.id
_entity.type
_entity.pdbx_description
1 polymer ?
#
loop_
_entity_poly.entity_id
_entity_poly.type
_entity_poly.pdbx_seq_one_letter_code
_entity_poly.pdbx_strand_id
1 'polypeptide(L)' 'GHALRHVGIHFDAVRAIGLLGEEIAYEIMQFTDFQAGPIVRSGVGERSMYFLLAPGTAAEHRWPPGVEA' A
#
# COMPACT_ATOMS: atom_id res chain seq x y z
N GLY A 1 -9.13 9.42 3.93
CA GLY A 1 -9.59 8.03 3.84
C GLY A 1 -10.65 7.91 2.76
N HIS A 2 -10.36 7.16 1.69
CA HIS A 2 -11.35 6.82 0.67
C HIS A 2 -11.98 5.48 1.08
N ALA A 3 -13.22 5.51 1.56
CA ALA A 3 -13.95 4.30 1.93
C ALA A 3 -14.59 3.69 0.67
N LEU A 4 -14.05 2.58 0.19
CA LEU A 4 -14.73 1.69 -0.75
C LEU A 4 -15.76 0.88 0.05
N ARG A 5 -16.96 1.42 0.16
CA ARG A 5 -18.10 0.77 0.81
C ARG A 5 -18.76 -0.17 -0.20
N HIS A 6 -18.34 -1.43 -0.22
CA HIS A 6 -19.23 -2.55 -0.51
C HIS A 6 -18.56 -3.86 -0.05
N VAL A 7 -19.24 -4.58 0.86
CA VAL A 7 -18.82 -5.82 1.54
C VAL A 7 -17.82 -5.58 2.69
N GLY A 8 -18.09 -6.12 3.88
CA GLY A 8 -17.39 -5.87 5.16
C GLY A 8 -15.92 -6.34 5.25
N ILE A 9 -15.19 -6.31 4.14
CA ILE A 9 -13.75 -6.54 4.10
C ILE A 9 -13.08 -5.22 4.49
N HIS A 10 -12.52 -5.21 5.69
CA HIS A 10 -11.65 -4.14 6.14
C HIS A 10 -10.23 -4.50 5.70
N PHE A 11 -9.44 -3.49 5.37
CA PHE A 11 -8.02 -3.61 5.11
C PHE A 11 -7.35 -2.35 5.61
N ASP A 12 -6.11 -2.48 6.05
CA ASP A 12 -5.26 -1.33 6.21
C ASP A 12 -4.58 -1.02 4.86
N ALA A 13 -4.20 0.24 4.66
CA ALA A 13 -3.49 0.64 3.45
C ALA A 13 -2.31 1.52 3.84
N VAL A 14 -1.15 1.20 3.27
CA VAL A 14 0.05 2.02 3.42
C VAL A 14 0.34 2.66 2.07
N ARG A 15 0.56 3.97 2.09
CA ARG A 15 0.77 4.81 0.93
C ARG A 15 2.23 5.26 0.85
N ALA A 16 2.81 5.14 -0.34
CA ALA A 16 4.10 5.74 -0.67
C ALA A 16 3.96 6.64 -1.92
N ILE A 17 4.60 7.81 -1.88
CA ILE A 17 4.47 8.83 -2.92
C ILE A 17 5.60 8.72 -3.95
N GLY A 18 5.28 9.01 -5.20
CA GLY A 18 6.26 9.19 -6.28
C GLY A 18 7.01 7.91 -6.62
N LEU A 19 8.31 8.06 -6.90
CA LEU A 19 9.18 6.97 -7.31
C LEU A 19 9.41 5.94 -6.19
N LEU A 20 9.45 6.39 -4.93
CA LEU A 20 9.62 5.52 -3.77
C LEU A 20 8.55 4.43 -3.73
N GLY A 21 7.29 4.76 -4.03
CA GLY A 21 6.22 3.78 -4.08
C GLY A 21 6.41 2.71 -5.17
N GLU A 22 7.02 3.07 -6.29
CA GLU A 22 7.31 2.13 -7.37
C GLU A 22 8.50 1.24 -7.07
N GLU A 23 9.55 1.80 -6.49
CA GLU A 23 10.70 1.04 -6.02
C GLU A 23 10.26 0.00 -4.97
N ILE A 24 9.46 0.41 -3.98
CA ILE A 24 8.91 -0.52 -2.98
C ILE A 24 8.07 -1.61 -3.66
N ALA A 25 7.20 -1.26 -4.60
CA ALA A 25 6.38 -2.25 -5.30
C ALA A 25 7.21 -3.25 -6.11
N TYR A 26 8.25 -2.78 -6.80
CA TYR A 26 9.17 -3.61 -7.57
C TYR A 26 9.95 -4.57 -6.66
N GLU A 27 10.52 -4.05 -5.57
CA GLU A 27 11.26 -4.87 -4.61
C GLU A 27 10.36 -5.91 -3.95
N ILE A 28 9.18 -5.54 -3.45
CA ILE A 28 8.23 -6.49 -2.85
C ILE A 28 7.87 -7.60 -3.84
N MET A 29 7.61 -7.26 -5.09
CA MET A 29 7.30 -8.25 -6.13
C MET A 29 8.47 -9.22 -6.35
N GLN A 30 9.70 -8.73 -6.43
CA GLN A 30 10.87 -9.61 -6.56
C GLN A 30 11.07 -10.49 -5.33
N PHE A 31 10.96 -9.93 -4.12
CA PHE A 31 11.16 -10.66 -2.87
C PHE A 31 10.09 -11.72 -2.59
N THR A 32 8.91 -11.58 -3.17
CA THR A 32 7.78 -12.48 -2.96
C THR A 32 7.54 -13.44 -4.13
N ASP A 33 8.49 -13.56 -5.07
CA ASP A 33 8.30 -14.32 -6.31
C ASP A 33 6.99 -13.93 -7.03
N PHE A 34 6.71 -12.63 -7.05
CA PHE A 34 5.51 -12.00 -7.61
C PHE A 34 4.19 -12.43 -6.93
N GLN A 35 4.25 -12.97 -5.72
CA GLN A 35 3.09 -13.34 -4.89
C GLN A 35 2.78 -12.28 -3.82
N ALA A 36 3.07 -11.02 -4.12
CA ALA A 36 2.76 -9.91 -3.23
C ALA A 36 1.24 -9.79 -2.99
N GLY A 37 0.87 -9.29 -1.82
CA GLY A 37 -0.50 -8.83 -1.57
C GLY A 37 -0.91 -7.71 -2.53
N PRO A 38 -2.18 -7.28 -2.53
CA PRO A 38 -2.68 -6.30 -3.48
C PRO A 38 -1.90 -4.97 -3.40
N ILE A 39 -1.40 -4.52 -4.55
CA ILE A 39 -0.75 -3.22 -4.72
C ILE A 39 -1.59 -2.39 -5.70
N VAL A 40 -1.98 -1.19 -5.29
CA VAL A 40 -2.85 -0.29 -6.09
C VAL A 40 -2.10 0.99 -6.41
N ARG A 41 -2.08 1.36 -7.69
CA ARG A 41 -1.55 2.66 -8.14
C ARG A 41 -2.67 3.69 -8.17
N SER A 42 -2.41 4.90 -7.68
CA SER A 42 -3.35 6.02 -7.87
C SER A 42 -3.47 6.39 -9.34
N GLY A 43 -4.70 6.39 -9.87
CA GLY A 43 -5.01 6.83 -11.24
C GLY A 43 -5.29 8.34 -11.34
N VAL A 44 -5.45 9.03 -10.20
CA VAL A 44 -5.77 10.46 -10.12
C VAL A 44 -5.00 11.10 -8.97
N GLY A 45 -4.76 12.41 -9.05
CA GLY A 45 -4.00 13.14 -8.05
C GLY A 45 -2.52 12.79 -8.06
N GLU A 46 -1.88 12.87 -6.89
CA GLU A 46 -0.44 12.62 -6.76
C GLU A 46 -0.10 11.16 -7.04
N ARG A 47 0.93 10.94 -7.86
CA ARG A 47 1.49 9.62 -8.15
C ARG A 47 1.82 8.93 -6.84
N SER A 48 1.10 7.88 -6.51
CA SER A 48 1.26 7.14 -5.26
C SER A 48 0.89 5.67 -5.45
N MET A 49 1.54 4.81 -4.67
CA MET A 49 1.25 3.38 -4.56
C MET A 49 0.65 3.10 -3.19
N TYR A 50 -0.32 2.21 -3.14
CA TYR A 50 -0.98 1.73 -1.93
C TYR A 50 -0.74 0.23 -1.79
N PHE A 51 -0.31 -0.20 -0.61
CA PHE A 51 -0.07 -1.59 -0.25
C PHE A 51 -1.15 -2.01 0.72
N LEU A 52 -1.96 -3.00 0.33
CA LEU A 52 -3.06 -3.45 1.18
C LEU A 52 -2.58 -4.51 2.15
N LEU A 53 -2.91 -4.31 3.42
CA LEU A 53 -2.51 -5.16 4.53
C LEU A 53 -3.75 -5.73 5.22
N ALA A 54 -3.53 -6.78 6.02
CA ALA A 54 -4.55 -7.26 6.93
C ALA A 54 -4.95 -6.14 7.93
N PRO A 55 -6.21 -6.11 8.40
CA PRO A 55 -6.66 -5.10 9.36
C PRO A 55 -5.80 -5.05 10.61
N GLY A 56 -5.47 -3.84 11.06
CA GLY A 56 -4.67 -3.58 12.26
C GLY A 56 -3.15 -3.65 12.06
N THR A 57 -2.67 -4.30 10.98
CA THR A 57 -1.24 -4.46 10.72
C THR A 57 -0.52 -3.13 10.53
N ALA A 58 -1.14 -2.13 9.90
CA ALA A 58 -0.45 -0.87 9.65
C ALA A 58 -0.14 -0.09 10.94
N ALA A 59 -0.97 -0.25 11.97
CA ALA A 59 -0.76 0.39 13.27
C ALA A 59 0.29 -0.31 14.14
N GLU A 60 0.58 -1.59 13.88
CA GLU A 60 1.59 -2.38 14.60
C GLU A 60 3.03 -2.06 14.17
N HIS A 61 3.19 -1.37 13.04
CA HIS A 61 4.49 -1.05 12.46
C HIS A 61 4.76 0.45 12.41
N ARG A 62 6.02 0.82 12.63
CA ARG A 62 6.50 2.17 12.35
C ARG A 62 6.95 2.24 10.89
N TRP A 63 6.31 3.13 10.14
CA TRP A 63 6.64 3.33 8.73
C TRP A 63 7.85 4.28 8.56
N PRO A 64 8.73 4.01 7.59
CA PRO A 64 9.86 4.88 7.32
C PRO A 64 9.39 6.22 6.70
N PRO A 65 10.24 7.26 6.69
CA PRO A 65 9.93 8.52 6.04
C PRO A 65 9.51 8.33 4.57
N GLY A 66 8.49 9.07 4.13
CA GLY A 66 7.93 8.96 2.78
C GLY A 66 6.85 7.86 2.62
N VAL A 67 6.50 7.19 3.72
CA VAL A 67 5.47 6.16 3.79
C VAL A 67 4.45 6.50 4.88
N GLU A 68 3.16 6.41 4.57
CA GLU A 68 2.05 6.85 5.43
C GLU A 68 0.99 5.75 5.54
N ALA A 69 0.48 5.49 6.75
CA ALA A 69 -0.62 4.55 7.02
C ALA A 69 -1.97 5.29 7.20
#